data_AF-A0A2V8PMD8-F1
#
_entry.id   AF-A0A2V8PMD8-F1
#
_cell.length_a   1.000
_cell.length_b   1.000
_cell.length_c   1.000
_cell.angle_alpha   90.00
_cell.angle_beta   90.00
_cell.angle_gamma   90.00
#
_symmetry.space_group_name_H-M   'P 1'
#
loop_
_entity.id
_entity.type
_entity.pdbx_description
1 polymer ?
#
loop_
_entity_poly.entity_id
_entity_poly.type
_entity_poly.pdbx_seq_one_letter_code
_entity_poly.pdbx_strand_id
1 'polypeptide(L)'
;PNPMVKLGVVSAAGGEVHWVDTYKYPAEDLLIVRVGWFPDSKKVWFMAQNREQTFIDLNSANPDDGKSSNMFRESTKAWIGVNDDGMRWL
;
A
#
# COMPACT_ATOMS: atom_id res chain seq x y z
N PRO A 1 -14.43 -14.02 -7.43
CA PRO A 1 -13.46 -13.79 -6.32
C PRO A 1 -12.52 -12.65 -6.73
N ASN A 2 -12.02 -11.85 -5.78
CA ASN A 2 -10.98 -10.87 -6.10
C ASN A 2 -9.62 -11.59 -6.26
N PRO A 3 -8.71 -11.07 -7.08
CA PRO A 3 -7.34 -11.59 -7.14
C PRO A 3 -6.64 -11.45 -5.79
N MET A 4 -5.80 -12.43 -5.45
CA MET A 4 -4.81 -12.24 -4.39
C MET A 4 -3.68 -11.38 -4.93
N VAL A 5 -3.33 -10.31 -4.21
CA VAL A 5 -2.35 -9.31 -4.66
C VAL A 5 -1.15 -9.25 -3.73
N LYS A 6 0.01 -8.88 -4.29
CA LYS A 6 1.23 -8.56 -3.56
C LYS A 6 1.86 -7.32 -4.19
N LEU A 7 2.52 -6.49 -3.38
CA LEU A 7 3.33 -5.37 -3.85
C LEU A 7 4.80 -5.77 -3.82
N GLY A 8 5.48 -5.66 -4.96
CA GLY A 8 6.92 -5.90 -5.10
C GLY A 8 7.64 -4.65 -5.54
N VAL A 9 8.84 -4.45 -5.02
CA VAL A 9 9.77 -3.39 -5.43
C VAL A 9 11.00 -4.03 -6.05
N VAL A 10 11.45 -3.51 -7.18
CA VAL A 10 12.66 -3.97 -7.87
C VAL A 10 13.48 -2.75 -8.28
N SER A 11 14.81 -2.88 -8.23
CA SER A 11 15.70 -1.85 -8.75
C SER A 11 15.40 -1.55 -10.22
N ALA A 12 15.52 -0.28 -10.62
CA ALA A 12 15.34 0.13 -12.02
C ALA A 12 16.35 -0.52 -12.96
N ALA A 13 17.52 -0.93 -12.46
CA ALA A 13 18.51 -1.71 -13.20
C ALA A 13 18.15 -3.21 -13.32
N GLY A 14 17.03 -3.64 -12.73
CA GLY A 14 16.65 -5.04 -12.56
C GLY A 14 17.24 -5.65 -11.28
N GLY A 15 16.86 -6.89 -10.97
CA GLY A 15 17.35 -7.63 -9.81
C GLY A 15 16.28 -8.45 -9.11
N GLU A 16 16.55 -8.80 -7.85
CA GLU A 16 15.59 -9.45 -6.97
C GLU A 16 14.40 -8.52 -6.65
N VAL A 17 13.22 -9.11 -6.52
CA VAL A 17 12.01 -8.39 -6.08
C VAL A 17 11.94 -8.44 -4.56
N HIS A 18 11.95 -7.28 -3.92
CA HIS A 18 11.64 -7.14 -2.51
C HIS A 18 10.11 -7.05 -2.34
N TRP A 19 9.52 -8.07 -1.76
CA TRP A 19 8.08 -8.12 -1.52
C TRP A 19 7.73 -7.30 -0.27
N VAL A 20 6.78 -6.39 -0.38
CA VAL A 20 6.31 -5.57 0.72
C VAL A 20 5.45 -6.40 1.67
N ASP A 21 5.71 -6.28 2.96
CA ASP A 21 4.96 -6.94 4.02
C ASP A 21 3.52 -6.44 4.10
N THR A 22 2.57 -7.30 3.75
CA THR A 22 1.13 -7.03 3.87
C THR A 22 0.43 -8.01 4.81
N TYR A 23 1.18 -8.72 5.66
CA TYR A 23 0.69 -9.82 6.51
C TYR A 23 -0.44 -9.44 7.47
N LYS A 24 -0.59 -8.14 7.80
CA LYS A 24 -1.66 -7.64 8.66
C LYS A 24 -3.04 -7.65 8.00
N TYR A 25 -3.12 -7.89 6.68
CA TYR A 25 -4.37 -7.98 5.94
C TYR A 25 -4.59 -9.43 5.48
N PRO A 26 -5.80 -9.99 5.65
CA PRO A 26 -6.17 -11.24 4.99
C PRO A 26 -6.03 -11.10 3.46
N ALA A 27 -5.40 -12.07 2.81
CA ALA A 27 -5.06 -11.97 1.39
C ALA A 27 -6.31 -11.89 0.47
N GLU A 28 -7.40 -12.51 0.89
CA GLU A 28 -8.70 -12.52 0.24
C GLU A 28 -9.51 -11.23 0.41
N ASP A 29 -9.09 -10.37 1.35
CA ASP A 29 -9.75 -9.12 1.73
C ASP A 29 -8.94 -7.87 1.32
N LEU A 30 -7.63 -8.04 1.10
CA LEU A 30 -6.71 -6.95 0.76
C LEU A 30 -6.98 -6.36 -0.62
N LEU A 31 -7.22 -5.05 -0.64
CA LEU A 31 -7.16 -4.21 -1.83
C LEU A 31 -5.97 -3.26 -1.71
N ILE A 32 -5.01 -3.32 -2.64
CA ILE A 32 -3.97 -2.28 -2.79
C ILE A 32 -4.49 -1.27 -3.80
N VAL A 33 -4.85 -0.09 -3.32
CA VAL A 33 -5.62 0.88 -4.13
C VAL A 33 -4.75 1.99 -4.72
N ARG A 34 -3.67 2.38 -4.06
CA ARG A 34 -2.67 3.33 -4.61
C ARG A 34 -1.28 2.95 -4.15
N VAL A 35 -0.29 3.25 -4.97
CA VAL A 35 1.13 3.05 -4.68
C VAL A 35 1.90 4.24 -5.24
N GLY A 36 2.95 4.67 -4.54
CA GLY A 36 3.86 5.68 -5.05
C GLY A 36 5.12 5.76 -4.21
N TRP A 37 6.01 6.68 -4.59
CA TRP A 37 7.24 6.96 -3.84
C TRP A 37 7.08 8.21 -3.00
N PHE A 38 7.77 8.24 -1.85
CA PHE A 38 8.01 9.49 -1.14
C PHE A 38 8.90 10.41 -1.99
N PRO A 39 8.85 11.75 -1.80
CA PRO A 39 9.58 12.69 -2.65
C PRO A 39 11.10 12.48 -2.66
N ASP A 40 11.65 12.01 -1.54
CA ASP A 40 13.07 11.69 -1.40
C ASP A 40 13.45 10.31 -1.98
N SER A 41 12.49 9.57 -2.53
CA SER A 41 12.64 8.23 -3.09
C SER A 41 13.18 7.17 -2.11
N LYS A 42 13.21 7.43 -0.80
CA LYS A 42 13.75 6.48 0.18
C LYS A 42 12.74 5.43 0.63
N LYS A 43 11.45 5.67 0.41
CA LYS A 43 10.36 4.78 0.80
C LYS A 43 9.28 4.74 -0.27
N VAL A 44 8.59 3.62 -0.32
CA VAL A 44 7.33 3.47 -1.04
C VAL A 44 6.20 3.78 -0.05
N TRP A 45 5.16 4.49 -0.50
CA TRP A 45 3.87 4.53 0.20
C TRP A 45 2.85 3.71 -0.57
N PHE A 46 1.92 3.11 0.14
CA PHE A 46 0.77 2.44 -0.47
C PHE A 46 -0.47 2.55 0.41
N MET A 47 -1.62 2.60 -0.25
CA MET A 47 -2.92 2.59 0.39
C MET A 47 -3.54 1.20 0.30
N ALA A 48 -4.01 0.69 1.43
CA ALA A 48 -4.65 -0.62 1.52
C ALA A 48 -6.03 -0.52 2.17
N GLN A 49 -7.03 -1.19 1.60
CA GLN A 49 -8.39 -1.29 2.12
C GLN A 49 -8.77 -2.76 2.36
N ASN A 50 -9.80 -2.98 3.17
CA ASN A 50 -10.58 -4.21 3.10
C ASN A 50 -11.54 -4.19 1.91
N ARG A 51 -12.12 -5.35 1.61
CA ARG A 51 -13.03 -5.56 0.49
C ARG A 51 -14.35 -4.81 0.63
N GLU A 52 -14.80 -4.57 1.86
CA GLU A 52 -15.97 -3.74 2.17
C GLU A 52 -15.68 -2.24 2.06
N GLN A 53 -14.41 -1.84 1.94
CA GLN A 53 -13.94 -0.46 1.83
C GLN A 53 -14.34 0.41 3.05
N THR A 54 -14.47 -0.19 4.22
CA THR A 54 -14.84 0.50 5.47
C THR A 54 -13.64 1.11 6.20
N PHE A 55 -12.41 0.77 5.79
CA PHE A 55 -11.19 1.48 6.18
C PHE A 55 -10.23 1.68 5.00
N ILE A 56 -9.33 2.65 5.15
CA ILE A 56 -8.12 2.79 4.32
C ILE A 56 -6.91 3.04 5.22
N ASP A 57 -5.87 2.28 4.98
CA ASP A 57 -4.57 2.40 5.63
C ASP A 57 -3.60 3.07 4.68
N LEU A 58 -3.01 4.20 5.06
CA LEU A 58 -1.79 4.70 4.45
C LEU A 58 -0.59 4.03 5.13
N ASN A 59 0.21 3.32 4.35
CA ASN A 59 1.38 2.60 4.81
C ASN A 59 2.65 3.15 4.15
N SER A 60 3.77 3.06 4.84
CA SER A 60 5.10 3.21 4.25
C SER A 60 5.79 1.85 4.20
N ALA A 61 6.66 1.63 3.22
CA ALA A 61 7.48 0.44 3.08
C ALA A 61 8.91 0.81 2.71
N ASN A 62 9.86 0.09 3.29
CA ASN A 62 11.27 0.16 2.90
C ASN A 62 11.48 -0.67 1.62
N PRO A 63 12.00 -0.07 0.52
CA PRO A 63 12.20 -0.78 -0.74
C PRO A 63 13.28 -1.87 -0.67
N ASP A 64 14.21 -1.78 0.28
CA ASP A 64 15.38 -2.68 0.35
C ASP A 64 15.09 -3.99 1.12
N ASP A 65 14.11 -3.99 2.02
CA ASP A 65 13.78 -5.15 2.84
C ASP A 65 12.28 -5.48 2.93
N GLY A 66 11.42 -4.70 2.26
CA GLY A 66 9.98 -4.94 2.20
C GLY A 66 9.22 -4.62 3.48
N LYS A 67 9.90 -4.27 4.59
CA LYS A 67 9.22 -3.99 5.85
C LYS A 67 8.30 -2.81 5.72
N SER A 68 7.06 -2.99 6.16
CA SER A 68 6.03 -1.96 6.11
C SER A 68 5.62 -1.48 7.51
N SER A 69 5.14 -0.25 7.57
CA SER A 69 4.51 0.34 8.76
C SER A 69 3.24 1.07 8.37
N ASN A 70 2.25 1.04 9.26
CA ASN A 70 1.06 1.87 9.10
C ASN A 70 1.37 3.28 9.58
N MET A 71 1.09 4.28 8.74
CA MET A 71 1.24 5.70 9.10
C MET A 71 -0.08 6.26 9.62
N PHE A 72 -1.19 5.86 9.01
CA PHE A 72 -2.51 6.38 9.29
C PHE A 72 -3.59 5.39 8.86
N ARG A 73 -4.72 5.41 9.58
CA ARG A 73 -5.95 4.71 9.23
C ARG A 73 -7.11 5.69 9.30
N GLU A 74 -7.94 5.69 8.26
CA GLU A 74 -9.29 6.24 8.30
C GLU A 74 -10.31 5.09 8.30
N SER A 75 -11.43 5.25 9.02
CA SER A 75 -12.51 4.27 9.04
C SER A 75 -13.88 4.93 9.10
N THR A 76 -14.89 4.22 8.58
CA THR A 76 -16.28 4.66 8.54
C THR A 76 -17.23 3.46 8.57
N LYS A 77 -18.51 3.71 8.88
CA LYS A 77 -19.59 2.72 8.72
C LYS A 77 -20.11 2.64 7.28
N ALA A 78 -19.71 3.57 6.43
CA ALA A 78 -19.99 3.59 4.99
C ALA A 78 -18.77 3.08 4.21
N TRP A 79 -18.51 3.62 3.02
CA TRP A 79 -17.30 3.34 2.24
C TRP A 79 -16.36 4.55 2.23
N ILE A 80 -15.06 4.29 2.09
CA ILE A 80 -14.03 5.31 1.85
C ILE A 80 -13.65 5.32 0.38
N GLY A 81 -13.88 6.46 -0.28
CA GLY A 81 -13.42 6.71 -1.64
C GLY A 81 -11.91 6.98 -1.69
N VAL A 82 -11.30 6.62 -2.81
CA VAL A 82 -9.87 6.86 -3.07
C VAL A 82 -9.72 8.10 -3.95
N ASN A 83 -8.80 9.00 -3.59
CA ASN A 83 -8.44 10.11 -4.48
C ASN A 83 -7.51 9.61 -5.59
N ASP A 84 -7.89 9.84 -6.85
CA ASP A 84 -7.13 9.42 -8.03
C ASP A 84 -5.78 10.12 -8.16
N ASP A 85 -5.66 11.34 -7.64
CA ASP A 85 -4.40 12.10 -7.65
C ASP A 85 -3.35 11.57 -6.66
N GLY A 86 -3.73 10.64 -5.78
CA GLY A 86 -2.85 10.07 -4.77
C GLY A 86 -2.43 11.06 -3.68
N MET A 87 -1.27 10.80 -3.07
CA MET A 87 -0.70 11.70 -2.07
C MET A 87 -0.10 12.96 -2.71
N ARG A 88 -0.48 14.12 -2.17
CA ARG A 88 0.17 15.40 -2.47
C ARG A 88 1.05 15.81 -1.29
N TRP A 89 2.31 16.13 -1.58
CA TRP A 89 3.28 16.62 -0.60
C TRP A 89 3.27 18.15 -0.59
N LEU A 90 3.39 18.75 0.59
CA LEU A 90 3.48 20.20 0.80
C LEU A 90 4.93 20.68 0.78
#